data_AF-A0A2H9MKD7-F1
#
_entry.id   AF-A0A2H9MKD7-F1
#
_cell.length_a   1.000
_cell.length_b   1.000
_cell.length_c   1.000
_cell.angle_alpha   90.00
_cell.angle_beta   90.00
_cell.angle_gamma   90.00
#
_symmetry.space_group_name_H-M   'P 1'
#
loop_
_entity.id
_entity.type
_entity.pdbx_description
1 polymer ?
#
loop_
_entity_poly.entity_id
_entity_poly.type
_entity_poly.pdbx_seq_one_letter_code
_entity_poly.pdbx_strand_id
1 'polypeptide(L)'
;MEVKTWVIGKVDLNELKWDEFLELILPRQPKMRNCADKILQYVKKKPATMNEIINNEKLPRGTAYDAFQVLRRFGLVSRKDKYSPLIISDQFALALERMSRYWKKWSRDRVN
;
A
#
# COMPACT_ATOMS: atom_id res chain seq x y z
N MET A 1 -9.40 15.12 44.06
CA MET A 1 -10.23 15.28 42.84
C MET A 1 -9.67 14.30 41.83
N GLU A 2 -10.27 13.10 41.73
CA GLU A 2 -9.78 12.04 40.83
C GLU A 2 -10.25 12.33 39.41
N VAL A 3 -9.31 12.66 38.53
CA VAL A 3 -9.58 12.79 37.10
C VAL A 3 -9.78 11.37 36.56
N LYS A 4 -11.05 10.97 36.41
CA LYS A 4 -11.41 9.75 35.68
C LYS A 4 -11.16 9.97 34.19
N THR A 5 -9.96 9.62 33.75
CA THR A 5 -9.61 9.59 32.32
C THR A 5 -10.35 8.41 31.69
N TRP A 6 -11.46 8.69 30.99
CA TRP A 6 -12.12 7.70 30.14
C TRP A 6 -11.21 7.41 28.95
N VAL A 7 -10.42 6.33 29.03
CA VAL A 7 -9.69 5.82 27.88
C VAL A 7 -10.72 5.21 26.93
N ILE A 8 -11.17 6.01 25.97
CA ILE A 8 -11.99 5.56 24.83
C ILE A 8 -11.26 4.36 24.21
N GLY A 9 -12.02 3.28 24.01
CA GLY A 9 -11.55 1.91 23.81
C GLY A 9 -10.20 1.77 23.13
N LYS A 10 -9.31 0.98 23.75
CA LYS A 10 -8.11 0.47 23.10
C LYS A 10 -8.53 -0.07 21.73
N VAL A 11 -8.13 0.62 20.67
CA VAL A 11 -8.20 0.06 19.33
C VAL A 11 -7.31 -1.16 19.36
N ASP A 12 -7.90 -2.33 19.21
CA ASP A 12 -7.14 -3.57 19.13
C ASP A 12 -6.46 -3.61 17.75
N LEU A 13 -5.24 -3.06 17.71
CA LEU A 13 -4.40 -3.00 16.51
C LEU A 13 -3.66 -4.32 16.32
N ASN A 14 -4.38 -5.45 16.37
CA ASN A 14 -3.83 -6.77 16.08
C ASN A 14 -2.90 -6.72 14.86
N GLU A 15 -1.87 -7.57 14.84
CA GLU A 15 -0.92 -7.61 13.73
C GLU A 15 -1.66 -7.75 12.39
N LEU A 16 -1.49 -6.75 11.52
CA LEU A 16 -2.11 -6.72 10.21
C LEU A 16 -1.50 -7.82 9.34
N LYS A 17 -2.32 -8.78 8.90
CA LYS A 17 -1.86 -9.86 8.02
C LYS A 17 -1.60 -9.34 6.62
N TRP A 18 -0.75 -10.05 5.88
CA TRP A 18 -0.39 -9.67 4.50
C TRP A 18 -1.62 -9.57 3.56
N ASP A 19 -2.54 -10.52 3.63
CA ASP A 19 -3.73 -10.51 2.78
C ASP A 19 -4.68 -9.36 3.14
N GLU A 20 -4.79 -9.04 4.43
CA GLU A 20 -5.58 -7.91 4.93
C GLU A 20 -4.96 -6.59 4.47
N PHE A 21 -3.64 -6.48 4.53
CA PHE A 21 -2.89 -5.35 4.00
C PHE A 21 -3.14 -5.14 2.49
N LEU A 22 -3.08 -6.19 1.69
CA LEU A 22 -3.36 -6.09 0.25
C LEU A 22 -4.82 -5.77 -0.04
N GLU A 23 -5.78 -6.29 0.74
CA GLU A 23 -7.19 -5.91 0.63
C GLU A 23 -7.42 -4.44 0.97
N LEU A 24 -6.72 -3.88 1.97
CA LEU A 24 -6.82 -2.47 2.33
C LEU A 24 -6.38 -1.54 1.19
N ILE A 25 -5.33 -1.91 0.46
CA ILE A 25 -4.79 -1.11 -0.65
C ILE A 25 -5.62 -1.29 -1.92
N LEU A 26 -6.13 -2.50 -2.15
CA LEU A 26 -6.78 -2.93 -3.39
C LEU A 26 -8.13 -3.61 -3.09
N PRO A 27 -9.11 -2.87 -2.57
CA PRO A 27 -10.36 -3.44 -2.09
C PRO A 27 -11.17 -4.01 -3.25
N ARG A 28 -11.73 -5.22 -3.07
CA ARG A 28 -12.63 -5.90 -4.03
C ARG A 28 -12.04 -6.12 -5.43
N GLN A 29 -10.71 -6.09 -5.58
CA GLN A 29 -10.04 -6.27 -6.87
C GLN A 29 -9.09 -7.47 -6.85
N PRO A 30 -9.61 -8.72 -6.85
CA PRO A 30 -8.80 -9.92 -6.60
C PRO A 30 -7.70 -10.13 -7.67
N LYS A 31 -7.99 -9.84 -8.94
CA LYS A 31 -6.98 -9.94 -10.02
C LYS A 31 -5.84 -8.94 -9.83
N MET A 32 -6.16 -7.72 -9.41
CA MET A 32 -5.17 -6.67 -9.18
C MET A 32 -4.35 -6.93 -7.90
N ARG A 33 -4.99 -7.48 -6.86
CA ARG A 33 -4.30 -7.96 -5.65
C ARG A 33 -3.27 -9.04 -5.95
N ASN A 34 -3.63 -10.04 -6.74
CA ASN A 34 -2.69 -11.09 -7.15
C ASN A 34 -1.50 -10.49 -7.93
N CYS A 35 -1.75 -9.53 -8.82
CA CYS A 35 -0.67 -8.83 -9.51
C CYS A 35 0.22 -8.05 -8.53
N ALA A 36 -0.38 -7.34 -7.58
CA ALA A 36 0.35 -6.57 -6.58
C ALA A 36 1.20 -7.44 -5.65
N ASP A 37 0.65 -8.56 -5.16
CA ASP A 37 1.38 -9.55 -4.38
C ASP A 37 2.60 -10.05 -5.14
N LYS A 38 2.41 -10.58 -6.36
CA LYS A 38 3.49 -11.08 -7.21
C LYS A 38 4.56 -10.01 -7.48
N ILE A 39 4.16 -8.77 -7.75
CA ILE A 39 5.11 -7.66 -7.95
C ILE A 39 5.93 -7.42 -6.67
N LEU A 40 5.29 -7.28 -5.51
CA LEU A 40 5.97 -7.00 -4.24
C LEU A 40 6.90 -8.16 -3.83
N GLN A 41 6.44 -9.40 -3.94
CA GLN A 41 7.24 -10.59 -3.65
C GLN A 41 8.44 -10.73 -4.60
N TYR A 42 8.27 -10.42 -5.89
CA TYR A 42 9.37 -10.46 -6.85
C TYR A 42 10.41 -9.39 -6.54
N VAL A 43 9.98 -8.14 -6.36
CA VAL A 43 10.88 -7.00 -6.09
C VAL A 43 11.59 -7.14 -4.74
N LYS A 44 10.95 -7.75 -3.74
CA LYS A 44 11.57 -8.08 -2.45
C LYS A 44 12.76 -9.04 -2.60
N LYS A 45 12.71 -9.95 -3.58
CA LYS A 45 13.81 -10.88 -3.85
C LYS A 45 14.95 -10.21 -4.61
N LYS A 46 14.62 -9.42 -5.64
CA LYS A 46 15.59 -8.67 -6.43
C LYS A 46 14.95 -7.50 -7.16
N PRO A 47 15.68 -6.38 -7.38
CA PRO A 47 15.23 -5.34 -8.29
C PRO A 47 14.98 -5.90 -9.69
N ALA A 48 13.86 -5.52 -10.31
CA ALA A 48 13.49 -5.96 -11.65
C ALA A 48 12.55 -4.96 -12.32
N THR A 49 12.59 -4.89 -13.65
CA THR A 49 11.68 -4.06 -14.45
C THR A 49 10.28 -4.66 -14.47
N MET A 50 9.25 -3.82 -14.73
CA MET A 50 7.87 -4.32 -14.88
C MET A 50 7.74 -5.39 -15.95
N ASN A 51 8.46 -5.26 -17.08
CA ASN A 51 8.38 -6.23 -18.17
C ASN A 51 8.96 -7.59 -17.75
N GLU A 52 10.08 -7.60 -17.02
CA GLU A 52 10.66 -8.83 -16.48
C GLU A 52 9.70 -9.50 -15.51
N ILE A 53 9.09 -8.74 -14.60
CA ILE A 53 8.11 -9.28 -13.63
C ILE A 53 6.90 -9.85 -14.38
N ILE A 54 6.33 -9.09 -15.31
CA ILE A 54 5.15 -9.51 -16.09
C ILE A 54 5.41 -10.81 -16.85
N ASN A 55 6.58 -10.92 -17.49
CA ASN A 55 6.93 -12.11 -18.28
C ASN A 55 7.18 -13.33 -17.39
N ASN A 56 7.93 -13.16 -16.28
CA ASN A 56 8.25 -14.27 -15.37
C ASN A 56 7.03 -14.78 -14.61
N GLU A 57 6.20 -13.86 -14.12
CA GLU A 57 5.01 -14.20 -13.31
C GLU A 57 3.75 -14.45 -14.15
N LYS A 58 3.87 -14.34 -15.48
CA LYS A 58 2.80 -14.48 -16.48
C LYS A 58 1.59 -13.60 -16.16
N LEU A 59 1.83 -12.33 -15.83
CA LEU A 59 0.79 -11.39 -15.41
C LEU A 59 0.07 -10.77 -16.61
N PRO A 60 -1.25 -10.47 -16.50
CA PRO A 60 -1.94 -9.65 -17.49
C PRO A 60 -1.35 -8.23 -17.51
N ARG A 61 -0.83 -7.80 -18.67
CA ARG A 61 -0.04 -6.57 -18.78
C ARG A 61 -0.79 -5.32 -18.27
N GLY A 62 -2.04 -5.13 -18.69
CA GLY A 62 -2.85 -3.99 -18.25
C GLY A 62 -3.03 -3.96 -16.73
N THR A 63 -3.54 -5.05 -16.16
CA THR A 63 -3.77 -5.19 -14.71
C THR A 63 -2.48 -5.07 -13.88
N ALA A 64 -1.35 -5.56 -14.40
CA ALA A 64 -0.06 -5.43 -13.73
C ALA A 64 0.40 -3.97 -13.66
N TYR A 65 0.20 -3.20 -14.73
CA TYR A 65 0.50 -1.76 -14.71
C TYR A 65 -0.45 -0.99 -13.80
N ASP A 66 -1.75 -1.33 -13.77
CA ASP A 66 -2.70 -0.72 -12.83
C ASP A 66 -2.31 -0.99 -11.38
N ALA A 67 -1.99 -2.25 -11.06
CA ALA A 67 -1.47 -2.64 -9.74
C ALA A 67 -0.20 -1.84 -9.38
N PHE A 68 0.76 -1.76 -10.30
CA PHE A 68 1.98 -0.99 -10.11
C PHE A 68 1.70 0.49 -9.80
N GLN A 69 0.77 1.13 -10.50
CA GLN A 69 0.45 2.54 -10.24
C GLN A 69 -0.12 2.75 -8.84
N VAL A 70 -0.96 1.82 -8.36
CA VAL A 70 -1.46 1.85 -6.99
C VAL A 70 -0.31 1.66 -6.00
N LEU A 71 0.50 0.62 -6.16
CA LEU A 71 1.66 0.37 -5.28
C LEU A 71 2.61 1.58 -5.20
N ARG A 72 2.87 2.21 -6.35
CA ARG A 72 3.70 3.42 -6.44
C ARG A 72 3.05 4.61 -5.73
N ARG A 73 1.74 4.80 -5.89
CA ARG A 73 1.00 5.90 -5.24
C ARG A 73 1.02 5.78 -3.72
N PHE A 74 0.94 4.57 -3.19
CA PHE A 74 1.10 4.30 -1.77
C PHE A 74 2.57 4.39 -1.31
N GLY A 75 3.54 4.50 -2.21
CA GLY A 75 4.95 4.58 -1.85
C GLY A 75 5.55 3.24 -1.42
N LEU A 76 4.96 2.12 -1.87
CA LEU A 76 5.45 0.76 -1.61
C LEU A 76 6.57 0.35 -2.56
N VAL A 77 6.53 0.88 -3.79
CA VAL A 77 7.56 0.66 -4.79
C VAL A 77 7.95 1.97 -5.46
N SER A 78 9.19 2.07 -5.90
CA SER A 78 9.71 3.20 -6.65
C SER A 78 10.51 2.73 -7.87
N ARG A 79 10.67 3.63 -8.84
CA ARG A 79 11.57 3.49 -9.99
C ARG A 79 11.99 4.87 -10.47
N LYS A 80 13.21 4.99 -10.99
CA LYS A 80 13.77 6.26 -11.49
C LYS A 80 13.09 6.73 -12.79
N ASP A 81 12.92 5.82 -13.73
CA ASP A 81 12.28 6.06 -15.03
C ASP A 81 11.49 4.82 -15.49
N LYS A 82 10.96 4.85 -16.72
CA LYS A 82 10.11 3.77 -17.27
C LYS A 82 10.85 2.44 -17.43
N TYR A 83 12.15 2.47 -17.71
CA TYR A 83 13.00 1.33 -18.03
C TYR A 83 13.83 0.87 -16.83
N SER A 84 13.98 1.72 -15.82
CA SER A 84 14.65 1.39 -14.57
C SER A 84 13.95 0.26 -13.79
N PRO A 85 14.73 -0.60 -13.11
CA PRO A 85 14.18 -1.59 -12.19
C PRO A 85 13.33 -0.96 -11.09
N LEU A 86 12.32 -1.71 -10.65
CA LEU A 86 11.55 -1.39 -9.45
C LEU A 86 12.35 -1.78 -8.22
N ILE A 87 12.22 -0.96 -7.19
CA ILE A 87 12.75 -1.21 -5.84
C ILE A 87 11.63 -1.05 -4.82
N ILE A 88 11.74 -1.75 -3.69
CA ILE A 88 10.88 -1.48 -2.53
C ILE A 88 11.18 -0.07 -2.03
N SER A 89 10.12 0.66 -1.72
CA SER A 89 10.20 2.03 -1.22
C SER A 89 9.85 2.06 0.27
N ASP A 90 10.55 2.91 1.01
CA ASP A 90 10.33 3.21 2.43
C ASP A 90 9.29 4.32 2.65
N GLN A 91 8.82 4.95 1.57
CA GLN A 91 7.88 6.08 1.62
C GLN A 91 6.46 5.69 2.06
N PHE A 92 6.16 4.40 2.20
CA PHE A 92 4.84 3.95 2.66
C PHE A 92 4.47 4.52 4.03
N ALA A 93 5.43 4.61 4.96
CA ALA A 93 5.20 5.23 6.27
C ALA A 93 4.75 6.70 6.15
N LEU A 94 5.41 7.47 5.27
CA LEU A 94 5.04 8.86 4.98
C LEU A 94 3.65 8.97 4.34
N ALA A 95 3.28 8.02 3.49
CA ALA A 95 1.93 7.96 2.91
C ALA A 95 0.87 7.75 4.01
N LEU A 96 1.10 6.82 4.93
CA LEU A 96 0.21 6.59 6.08
C LEU A 96 0.07 7.84 6.96
N GLU A 97 1.17 8.53 7.26
CA GLU A 97 1.13 9.78 8.02
C GLU A 97 0.30 10.86 7.32
N ARG A 98 0.45 11.01 5.99
CA ARG A 98 -0.34 11.96 5.21
C ARG A 98 -1.82 11.63 5.24
N MET A 99 -2.18 10.35 5.08
CA MET A 99 -3.58 9.92 5.18
C MET A 99 -4.16 10.17 6.58
N SER A 100 -3.39 9.88 7.63
CA SER A 100 -3.79 10.13 9.01
C SER A 100 -4.06 11.63 9.26
N ARG A 101 -3.16 12.51 8.80
CA ARG A 101 -3.33 13.97 8.90
C ARG A 101 -4.56 14.46 8.14
N TYR A 102 -4.76 13.97 6.91
CA TYR A 102 -5.94 14.30 6.11
C TYR A 102 -7.23 13.92 6.84
N TRP A 103 -7.33 12.68 7.34
CA TRP A 103 -8.53 12.21 8.03
C TRP A 103 -8.80 13.00 9.32
N LYS A 104 -7.76 13.30 10.11
CA LYS A 104 -7.88 14.14 11.31
C LYS A 104 -8.42 15.54 11.00
N LYS A 105 -8.01 16.13 9.88
CA LYS A 105 -8.55 17.42 9.45
C LYS A 105 -10.02 17.27 9.05
N TRP A 106 -10.31 16.32 8.17
CA TRP A 106 -11.66 16.05 7.66
C TRP A 106 -12.68 15.77 8.76
N SER A 107 -12.31 14.99 9.79
CA SER A 107 -13.22 14.65 10.89
C SER A 107 -13.51 15.85 11.80
N ARG A 108 -12.57 16.79 11.95
CA ARG A 108 -12.75 18.03 12.71
C ARG A 108 -13.64 19.03 11.99
N ASP A 109 -13.50 19.12 10.67
CA ASP A 109 -14.25 20.07 9.84
C ASP A 109 -15.76 19.77 9.78
N ARG A 110 -16.22 18.60 10.27
CA ARG A 110 -17.65 18.24 10.38
C ARG A 110 -18.41 18.92 11.53
N VAL A 111 -17.73 19.68 12.39
CA VAL A 111 -18.32 20.28 13.60
C VAL A 111 -18.62 21.79 13.43
N ASN A 112 -18.51 22.33 12.22
CA ASN A 112 -18.91 23.71 11.91
C ASN A 112 -20.04 23.74 10.87
#